data_AF-A0A0G4N8A5-F1
#
_entry.id   AF-A0A0G4N8A5-F1
#
_cell.length_a   1.000
_cell.length_b   1.000
_cell.length_c   1.000
_cell.angle_alpha   90.00
_cell.angle_beta   90.00
_cell.angle_gamma   90.00
#
_symmetry.space_group_name_H-M   'P 1'
#
loop_
_entity.id
_entity.type
_entity.pdbx_description
1 polymer ?
#
loop_
_entity_poly.entity_id
_entity_poly.type
_entity_poly.pdbx_seq_one_letter_code
_entity_poly.pdbx_strand_id
1 'polypeptide(L)'
;MSLHEKTARYSSTVLRLLSYSFFRWVAGPAAVPLTILTLFAVYVPSFIISYLKGPDYQVVDDQVEVIVEEPVVVEGEAGQDDKVVLEAEIDETITLEEKPASPLKSFLTGAPIHHSPILSLLTFLINVALATMVSDVLFRARYQYPSNDLSFVRLGYVSHNEAKFLVREPDQTKLPVTLEIHVKDAVAPFDNPLWLTGGEVTLLDNSTDFTTVLDVPLRHPQQRIYEWRTSNNHSGEFTSPPKPGQLSSYNDGKFTFLSTSCILPRFPYNPLDHPLSIPGLRHLAKLLPSLQAQLMLFLGDFIYIDVPKRLGMTAEDYRQKYRHVYASPDWAPVAQNLSWIHVLDDHEIANDWSANTTGVYSAAVDPWHHYHAKPNPPAALVAGSSRARRLGATY
;
A
#
# COMPACT_ATOMS: atom_id res chain seq x y z
N MET A 1 -18.90 -32.84 14.79
CA MET A 1 -18.14 -31.65 14.37
C MET A 1 -17.11 -31.33 15.42
N SER A 2 -15.88 -31.76 15.18
CA SER A 2 -14.78 -31.68 16.14
C SER A 2 -14.37 -30.22 16.45
N LEU A 3 -13.69 -30.01 17.59
CA LEU A 3 -13.16 -28.69 17.94
C LEU A 3 -12.22 -28.14 16.84
N HIS A 4 -11.36 -28.98 16.27
CA HIS A 4 -10.43 -28.58 15.22
C HIS A 4 -11.15 -28.21 13.92
N GLU A 5 -12.21 -28.93 13.56
CA GLU A 5 -13.03 -28.59 12.39
C GLU A 5 -13.73 -27.24 12.58
N LYS A 6 -14.26 -26.97 13.78
CA LYS A 6 -14.84 -25.66 14.13
C LYS A 6 -13.78 -24.57 14.01
N THR A 7 -12.61 -24.77 14.62
CA THR A 7 -11.51 -23.81 14.57
C THR A 7 -11.06 -23.54 13.14
N ALA A 8 -10.81 -24.58 12.33
CA ALA A 8 -10.42 -24.42 10.93
C ALA A 8 -11.48 -23.67 10.12
N ARG A 9 -12.77 -23.98 10.33
CA ARG A 9 -13.88 -23.32 9.66
C ARG A 9 -13.97 -21.83 10.00
N TYR A 10 -13.94 -21.49 11.28
CA TYR A 10 -14.04 -20.10 11.73
C TYR A 10 -12.81 -19.29 11.34
N SER A 11 -11.60 -19.82 11.57
CA SER A 11 -10.37 -19.09 11.25
C SER A 11 -10.24 -18.82 9.75
N SER A 12 -10.58 -19.79 8.89
CA SER A 12 -10.61 -19.63 7.44
C SER A 12 -11.66 -18.62 6.98
N THR A 13 -12.89 -18.70 7.51
CA THR A 13 -13.97 -17.77 7.12
C THR A 13 -13.59 -16.33 7.47
N VAL A 14 -13.11 -16.09 8.69
CA VAL A 14 -12.69 -14.75 9.13
C VAL A 14 -11.47 -14.28 8.35
N LEU A 15 -10.48 -15.15 8.11
CA LEU A 15 -9.30 -14.84 7.31
C LEU A 15 -9.70 -14.34 5.93
N ARG A 16 -10.64 -15.01 5.25
CA ARG A 16 -11.08 -14.65 3.90
C ARG A 16 -11.81 -13.32 3.86
N LEU A 17 -12.73 -13.09 4.80
CA LEU A 17 -13.46 -11.83 4.92
C LEU A 17 -12.50 -10.67 5.22
N LEU A 18 -11.62 -10.84 6.20
CA LEU A 18 -10.62 -9.81 6.54
C LEU A 18 -9.66 -9.56 5.39
N SER A 19 -9.20 -10.59 4.67
CA SER A 19 -8.32 -10.44 3.51
C SER A 19 -9.00 -9.63 2.41
N TYR A 20 -10.27 -9.92 2.10
CA TYR A 20 -11.03 -9.17 1.11
C TYR A 20 -11.17 -7.69 1.51
N SER A 21 -11.57 -7.41 2.74
CA SER A 21 -11.66 -6.04 3.26
C SER A 21 -10.31 -5.33 3.25
N PHE A 22 -9.23 -6.02 3.64
CA PHE A 22 -7.87 -5.49 3.66
C PHE A 22 -7.38 -5.10 2.26
N PHE A 23 -7.63 -5.94 1.25
CA PHE A 23 -7.20 -5.67 -0.11
C PHE A 23 -8.02 -4.59 -0.83
N ARG A 24 -9.26 -4.34 -0.41
CA ARG A 24 -10.20 -3.49 -1.16
C ARG A 24 -10.60 -2.19 -0.48
N TRP A 25 -10.73 -2.19 0.84
CA TRP A 25 -11.41 -1.10 1.56
C TRP A 25 -10.62 -0.55 2.72
N VAL A 26 -9.79 -1.37 3.37
CA VAL A 26 -9.20 -1.04 4.66
C VAL A 26 -7.70 -1.32 4.62
N ALA A 27 -6.90 -0.29 4.39
CA ALA A 27 -5.44 -0.41 4.42
C ALA A 27 -4.84 -0.43 5.84
N GLY A 28 -5.61 -0.03 6.87
CA GLY A 28 -5.19 -0.04 8.28
C GLY A 28 -6.39 -0.27 9.21
N PRO A 29 -6.20 -0.63 10.50
CA PRO A 29 -4.96 -0.52 11.28
C PRO A 29 -4.01 -1.70 11.10
N ALA A 30 -2.76 -1.55 11.59
CA ALA A 30 -1.71 -2.57 11.49
C ALA A 30 -2.04 -3.93 12.12
N ALA A 31 -3.03 -3.96 13.01
CA ALA A 31 -3.57 -5.19 13.57
C ALA A 31 -4.22 -6.09 12.49
N VAL A 32 -4.82 -5.52 11.43
CA VAL A 32 -5.55 -6.28 10.40
C VAL A 32 -4.66 -7.30 9.67
N PRO A 33 -3.54 -6.92 9.02
CA PRO A 33 -2.70 -7.89 8.33
C PRO A 33 -2.08 -8.92 9.27
N LEU A 34 -1.73 -8.54 10.50
CA LEU A 34 -1.21 -9.47 11.51
C LEU A 34 -2.27 -10.48 11.98
N THR A 35 -3.52 -10.03 12.13
CA THR A 35 -4.65 -10.89 12.46
C THR A 35 -4.88 -11.91 11.35
N ILE A 36 -4.82 -11.50 10.07
CA ILE A 36 -4.95 -12.41 8.93
C ILE A 36 -3.87 -13.51 8.98
N LEU A 37 -2.61 -13.14 9.18
CA LEU A 37 -1.50 -14.10 9.27
C LEU A 37 -1.63 -15.02 10.50
N THR A 38 -2.13 -14.49 11.62
CA THR A 38 -2.38 -15.27 12.84
C THR A 38 -3.51 -16.29 12.63
N LEU A 39 -4.61 -15.86 12.01
CA LEU A 39 -5.72 -16.76 11.65
C LEU A 39 -5.25 -17.87 10.71
N PHE A 40 -4.35 -17.56 9.77
CA PHE A 40 -3.73 -18.55 8.90
C PHE A 40 -2.89 -19.56 9.72
N ALA A 41 -2.06 -19.06 10.64
CA ALA A 41 -1.23 -19.91 11.51
C ALA A 41 -2.07 -20.84 12.40
N VAL A 42 -3.25 -20.41 12.84
CA VAL A 42 -4.22 -21.26 13.58
C VAL A 42 -4.98 -22.22 12.66
N TYR A 43 -5.29 -21.77 11.44
CA TYR A 43 -5.99 -22.56 10.43
C TYR A 43 -5.21 -23.80 10.02
N VAL A 44 -3.92 -23.67 9.69
CA VAL A 44 -3.09 -24.77 9.17
C VAL A 44 -3.10 -26.03 10.05
N PRO A 45 -2.73 -25.98 11.35
CA PRO A 45 -2.74 -27.17 12.20
C PRO A 45 -4.16 -27.70 12.43
N SER A 46 -5.15 -26.80 12.56
CA SER A 46 -6.56 -27.20 12.74
C SER A 46 -7.11 -27.94 11.52
N PHE A 47 -6.76 -27.49 10.31
CA PHE A 47 -7.11 -28.11 9.05
C PHE A 47 -6.47 -29.50 8.93
N ILE A 48 -5.17 -29.61 9.19
CA ILE A 48 -4.43 -30.88 9.10
C ILE A 48 -5.00 -31.89 10.10
N ILE A 49 -5.16 -31.51 11.37
CA ILE A 49 -5.71 -32.40 12.40
C ILE A 49 -7.14 -32.83 12.04
N SER A 50 -7.96 -31.89 11.58
CA SER A 50 -9.34 -32.20 11.18
C SER A 50 -9.36 -33.14 9.97
N TYR A 51 -8.47 -32.97 8.99
CA TYR A 51 -8.38 -33.81 7.81
C TYR A 51 -7.81 -35.22 8.09
N LEU A 52 -6.95 -35.35 9.11
CA LEU A 52 -6.39 -36.64 9.53
C LEU A 52 -7.35 -37.44 10.43
N LYS A 53 -8.24 -36.79 11.18
CA LYS A 53 -9.16 -37.45 12.13
C LYS A 53 -10.27 -38.29 11.47
N GLY A 54 -10.45 -38.21 10.15
CA GLY A 54 -11.50 -38.93 9.44
C GLY A 54 -12.91 -38.30 9.55
N PRO A 55 -13.89 -38.81 8.78
CA PRO A 55 -15.23 -38.23 8.68
C PRO A 55 -16.00 -38.30 10.01
N ASP A 56 -16.89 -37.33 10.22
CA ASP A 56 -17.90 -37.39 11.28
C ASP A 56 -18.97 -38.43 10.88
N TYR A 57 -19.20 -39.41 11.73
CA TYR A 57 -20.29 -40.38 11.58
C TYR A 57 -21.56 -39.89 12.32
N GLN A 58 -22.72 -40.23 11.78
CA GLN A 58 -24.04 -40.05 12.38
C GLN A 58 -24.62 -41.43 12.68
N VAL A 59 -25.19 -41.61 13.88
CA VAL A 59 -25.94 -42.83 14.23
C VAL A 59 -27.24 -42.83 13.42
N VAL A 60 -27.45 -43.87 12.62
CA VAL A 60 -28.62 -43.99 11.73
C VAL A 60 -29.59 -45.05 12.24
N ASP A 61 -29.09 -46.11 12.84
CA ASP A 61 -29.89 -47.14 13.49
C ASP A 61 -29.18 -47.61 14.77
N ASP A 62 -29.96 -47.84 15.82
CA ASP A 62 -29.51 -48.26 17.13
C ASP A 62 -30.40 -49.42 17.58
N GLN A 63 -29.93 -50.65 17.35
CA GLN A 63 -30.68 -51.86 17.64
C GLN A 63 -30.15 -52.50 18.92
N VAL A 64 -31.02 -52.60 19.93
CA VAL A 64 -30.73 -53.29 21.19
C VAL A 64 -31.39 -54.67 21.12
N GLU A 65 -30.57 -55.71 20.97
CA GLU A 65 -31.01 -57.10 21.03
C GLU A 65 -30.75 -57.64 22.45
N VAL A 66 -31.83 -57.97 23.17
CA VAL A 66 -31.73 -58.56 24.52
C VAL A 66 -31.80 -60.06 24.36
N ILE A 67 -30.66 -60.72 24.47
CA ILE A 67 -30.58 -62.19 24.49
C ILE A 67 -30.79 -62.61 25.94
N VAL A 68 -32.00 -63.10 26.22
CA VAL A 68 -32.33 -63.69 27.53
C VAL A 68 -31.83 -65.13 27.48
N GLU A 69 -30.78 -65.45 28.23
CA GLU A 69 -30.37 -66.85 28.38
C GLU A 69 -31.43 -67.64 29.16
N GLU A 70 -31.54 -68.94 28.87
CA GLU A 70 -32.54 -69.79 29.50
C GLU A 70 -32.38 -69.77 31.03
N PRO A 71 -33.49 -69.68 31.79
CA PRO A 71 -33.43 -69.56 33.24
C PRO A 71 -32.76 -70.80 33.84
N VAL A 72 -31.59 -70.60 34.46
CA VAL A 72 -30.94 -71.64 35.26
C VAL A 72 -31.64 -71.67 36.62
N VAL A 73 -32.45 -72.71 36.85
CA VAL A 73 -33.03 -72.97 38.16
C VAL A 73 -31.94 -73.52 39.07
N VAL A 74 -31.51 -72.71 40.03
CA VAL A 74 -30.61 -73.17 41.09
C VAL A 74 -31.51 -73.72 42.20
N GLU A 75 -31.57 -75.05 42.32
CA GLU A 75 -32.30 -75.71 43.41
C GLU A 75 -31.73 -75.23 44.76
N GLY A 76 -32.61 -74.64 45.58
CA GLY A 76 -32.28 -74.28 46.95
C GLY A 76 -32.30 -75.52 47.85
N GLU A 77 -31.32 -75.65 48.76
CA GLU A 77 -31.38 -76.70 49.78
C GLU A 77 -32.63 -76.54 50.67
N ALA A 78 -33.16 -77.69 51.11
CA ALA A 78 -34.48 -77.86 51.70
C ALA A 78 -34.90 -76.78 52.71
N GLY A 79 -35.81 -75.89 52.28
CA GLY A 79 -36.51 -74.92 53.14
C GLY A 79 -36.59 -73.48 52.60
N GLN A 80 -36.03 -73.17 51.43
CA GLN A 80 -36.19 -71.88 50.75
C GLN A 80 -36.74 -72.06 49.32
N ASP A 81 -37.65 -71.15 48.92
CA ASP A 81 -38.20 -71.10 47.55
C ASP A 81 -37.09 -70.94 46.50
N ASP A 82 -37.26 -71.63 45.37
CA ASP A 82 -36.37 -71.60 44.22
C ASP A 82 -36.09 -70.17 43.75
N LYS A 83 -34.80 -69.82 43.57
CA LYS A 83 -34.40 -68.54 42.98
C LYS A 83 -34.12 -68.73 41.49
N VAL A 84 -34.97 -68.15 40.66
CA VAL A 84 -34.72 -68.00 39.22
C VAL A 84 -33.78 -66.82 39.01
N VAL A 85 -32.55 -67.09 38.54
CA VAL A 85 -31.61 -66.06 38.09
C VAL A 85 -31.67 -66.02 36.57
N LEU A 86 -32.08 -64.88 36.03
CA LEU A 86 -32.05 -64.60 34.59
C LEU A 86 -30.80 -63.79 34.29
N GLU A 87 -29.84 -64.37 33.58
CA GLU A 87 -28.75 -63.63 32.96
C GLU A 87 -29.25 -63.15 31.59
N ALA A 88 -29.35 -61.83 31.43
CA ALA A 88 -29.70 -61.21 30.16
C ALA A 88 -28.45 -60.53 29.61
N GLU A 89 -27.96 -61.01 28.46
CA GLU A 89 -26.89 -60.38 27.71
C GLU A 89 -27.51 -59.35 26.76
N ILE A 90 -27.08 -58.09 26.86
CA ILE A 90 -27.59 -57.00 26.04
C ILE A 90 -26.55 -56.74 24.94
N ASP A 91 -26.87 -57.13 23.71
CA ASP A 91 -26.06 -56.84 22.54
C ASP A 91 -26.61 -55.57 21.84
N GLU A 92 -25.84 -54.49 21.87
CA GLU A 92 -26.18 -53.21 21.24
C GLU A 92 -25.43 -53.09 19.90
N THR A 93 -26.16 -53.11 18.79
CA THR A 93 -25.60 -52.92 17.44
C THR A 93 -25.93 -51.53 16.92
N ILE A 94 -24.93 -50.64 16.94
CA ILE A 94 -25.04 -49.26 16.44
C ILE A 94 -24.57 -49.21 14.97
N THR A 95 -25.44 -48.74 14.06
CA THR A 95 -25.05 -48.46 12.67
C THR A 95 -24.72 -46.97 12.48
N LEU A 96 -23.55 -46.72 11.89
CA LEU A 96 -22.99 -45.38 11.69
C LEU A 96 -22.92 -45.06 10.19
N GLU A 97 -23.58 -44.01 9.72
CA GLU A 97 -23.39 -43.47 8.38
C GLU A 97 -22.52 -42.21 8.39
N GLU A 98 -21.74 -41.99 7.33
CA GLU A 98 -20.99 -40.75 7.17
C GLU A 98 -21.92 -39.55 6.96
N LYS A 99 -21.66 -38.46 7.69
CA LYS A 99 -22.44 -37.24 7.54
C LYS A 99 -22.27 -36.63 6.13
N PRO A 100 -23.37 -36.32 5.40
CA PRO A 100 -23.25 -35.71 4.08
C PRO A 100 -22.60 -34.34 4.17
N ALA A 101 -21.43 -34.16 3.54
CA ALA A 101 -20.79 -32.84 3.45
C ALA A 101 -21.29 -32.09 2.22
N SER A 102 -21.51 -30.78 2.38
CA SER A 102 -21.87 -29.87 1.29
C SER A 102 -20.59 -29.30 0.66
N PRO A 103 -20.30 -29.60 -0.62
CA PRO A 103 -19.10 -29.10 -1.30
C PRO A 103 -19.02 -27.56 -1.32
N LEU A 104 -20.15 -26.88 -1.57
CA LEU A 104 -20.23 -25.42 -1.57
C LEU A 104 -19.92 -24.82 -0.20
N LYS A 105 -20.44 -25.44 0.87
CA LYS A 105 -20.21 -24.97 2.25
C LYS A 105 -18.74 -25.13 2.65
N SER A 106 -18.10 -26.24 2.30
CA SER A 106 -16.66 -26.42 2.50
C SER A 106 -15.86 -25.43 1.66
N PHE A 107 -16.22 -25.25 0.39
CA PHE A 107 -15.54 -24.30 -0.47
C PHE A 107 -15.56 -22.89 0.11
N LEU A 108 -16.70 -22.40 0.59
CA LEU A 108 -16.85 -21.05 1.14
C LEU A 108 -16.16 -20.89 2.51
N THR A 109 -16.28 -21.89 3.38
CA THR A 109 -15.75 -21.81 4.75
C THR A 109 -14.30 -22.26 4.89
N GLY A 110 -13.77 -23.00 3.90
CA GLY A 110 -12.45 -23.61 3.91
C GLY A 110 -12.27 -24.77 4.89
N ALA A 111 -13.37 -25.37 5.35
CA ALA A 111 -13.33 -26.58 6.16
C ALA A 111 -12.95 -27.81 5.31
N PRO A 112 -12.11 -28.73 5.80
CA PRO A 112 -11.73 -29.92 5.06
C PRO A 112 -12.93 -30.86 4.85
N ILE A 113 -12.90 -31.57 3.73
CA ILE A 113 -13.79 -32.68 3.38
C ILE A 113 -12.93 -33.91 3.07
N HIS A 114 -13.14 -35.00 3.83
CA HIS A 114 -12.41 -36.25 3.65
C HIS A 114 -12.72 -36.92 2.30
N HIS A 115 -13.99 -36.93 1.88
CA HIS A 115 -14.40 -37.55 0.61
C HIS A 115 -13.98 -36.76 -0.64
N SER A 116 -13.41 -35.56 -0.50
CA SER A 116 -12.97 -34.74 -1.63
C SER A 116 -11.59 -34.14 -1.34
N PRO A 117 -10.51 -34.91 -1.51
CA PRO A 117 -9.14 -34.44 -1.25
C PRO A 117 -8.77 -33.24 -2.11
N ILE A 118 -9.25 -33.21 -3.36
CA ILE A 118 -9.00 -32.10 -4.30
C ILE A 118 -9.65 -30.82 -3.79
N LEU A 119 -10.90 -30.87 -3.34
CA LEU A 119 -11.59 -29.68 -2.84
C LEU A 119 -10.98 -29.18 -1.53
N SER A 120 -10.59 -30.09 -0.64
CA SER A 120 -9.82 -29.78 0.57
C SER A 120 -8.50 -29.10 0.24
N LEU A 121 -7.75 -29.62 -0.73
CA LEU A 121 -6.51 -29.00 -1.20
C LEU A 121 -6.76 -27.61 -1.80
N LEU A 122 -7.77 -27.45 -2.66
CA LEU A 122 -8.09 -26.16 -3.27
C LEU A 122 -8.46 -25.10 -2.22
N THR A 123 -9.28 -25.47 -1.23
CA THR A 123 -9.66 -24.55 -0.15
C THR A 123 -8.49 -24.14 0.73
N PHE A 124 -7.58 -25.07 1.01
CA PHE A 124 -6.32 -24.80 1.70
C PHE A 124 -5.44 -23.85 0.88
N LEU A 125 -5.26 -24.13 -0.41
CA LEU A 125 -4.47 -23.29 -1.33
C LEU A 125 -5.01 -21.87 -1.45
N ILE A 126 -6.33 -21.66 -1.39
CA ILE A 126 -6.93 -20.31 -1.32
C ILE A 126 -6.42 -19.55 -0.10
N ASN A 127 -6.42 -20.18 1.09
CA ASN A 127 -5.96 -19.51 2.31
C ASN A 127 -4.43 -19.25 2.27
N VAL A 128 -3.66 -20.18 1.70
CA VAL A 128 -2.23 -19.97 1.43
C VAL A 128 -2.02 -18.77 0.51
N ALA A 129 -2.78 -18.68 -0.59
CA ALA A 129 -2.69 -17.58 -1.54
C ALA A 129 -3.01 -16.24 -0.88
N LEU A 130 -4.08 -16.17 -0.06
CA LEU A 130 -4.43 -14.96 0.67
C LEU A 130 -3.35 -14.53 1.67
N ALA A 131 -2.81 -15.46 2.48
CA ALA A 131 -1.71 -15.17 3.39
C ALA A 131 -0.44 -14.71 2.66
N THR A 132 -0.17 -15.30 1.49
CA THR A 132 0.95 -14.90 0.62
C THR A 132 0.73 -13.50 0.05
N MET A 133 -0.48 -13.17 -0.41
CA MET A 133 -0.83 -11.83 -0.89
C MET A 133 -0.75 -10.78 0.22
N VAL A 134 -1.14 -11.09 1.45
CA VAL A 134 -0.93 -10.18 2.60
C VAL A 134 0.57 -9.96 2.84
N SER A 135 1.36 -11.03 2.82
CA SER A 135 2.81 -10.93 2.98
C SER A 135 3.47 -10.13 1.85
N ASP A 136 2.98 -10.28 0.62
CA ASP A 136 3.39 -9.52 -0.55
C ASP A 136 3.15 -8.01 -0.35
N VAL A 137 1.96 -7.62 0.12
CA VAL A 137 1.65 -6.21 0.48
C VAL A 137 2.60 -5.68 1.55
N LEU A 138 2.88 -6.45 2.60
CA LEU A 138 3.69 -6.00 3.73
C LEU A 138 5.17 -5.84 3.38
N PHE A 139 5.72 -6.79 2.63
CA PHE A 139 7.17 -7.00 2.63
C PHE A 139 7.81 -6.79 1.25
N ARG A 140 7.07 -6.95 0.16
CA ARG A 140 7.67 -6.96 -1.17
C ARG A 140 8.32 -5.64 -1.53
N ALA A 141 7.60 -4.53 -1.38
CA ALA A 141 8.13 -3.20 -1.68
C ALA A 141 9.43 -2.92 -0.90
N ARG A 142 9.39 -3.11 0.43
CA ARG A 142 10.53 -2.81 1.32
C ARG A 142 11.79 -3.62 0.98
N TYR A 143 11.66 -4.91 0.71
CA TYR A 143 12.84 -5.76 0.56
C TYR A 143 13.30 -5.94 -0.89
N GLN A 144 12.37 -5.91 -1.86
CA GLN A 144 12.72 -6.10 -3.27
C GLN A 144 12.96 -4.78 -4.01
N TYR A 145 12.46 -3.65 -3.51
CA TYR A 145 12.54 -2.35 -4.17
C TYR A 145 13.11 -1.25 -3.27
N PRO A 146 14.35 -1.39 -2.75
CA PRO A 146 14.96 -0.34 -1.93
C PRO A 146 15.15 1.00 -2.65
N SER A 147 15.22 0.97 -3.99
CA SER A 147 15.30 2.15 -4.87
C SER A 147 16.48 3.09 -4.53
N ASN A 148 17.59 2.54 -4.05
CA ASN A 148 18.75 3.34 -3.62
C ASN A 148 19.38 4.11 -4.80
N ASP A 149 19.37 3.51 -5.98
CA ASP A 149 19.90 3.99 -7.26
C ASP A 149 18.94 4.89 -8.05
N LEU A 150 17.77 5.24 -7.49
CA LEU A 150 16.74 6.01 -8.18
C LEU A 150 17.21 7.42 -8.59
N SER A 151 17.46 7.64 -9.88
CA SER A 151 17.64 8.99 -10.43
C SER A 151 16.29 9.59 -10.84
N PHE A 152 16.01 10.83 -10.46
CA PHE A 152 14.82 11.54 -10.93
C PHE A 152 14.98 13.06 -10.88
N VAL A 153 14.14 13.74 -11.65
CA VAL A 153 13.93 15.19 -11.57
C VAL A 153 12.44 15.48 -11.40
N ARG A 154 12.10 16.36 -10.46
CA ARG A 154 10.72 16.78 -10.19
C ARG A 154 10.61 18.29 -10.24
N LEU A 155 9.60 18.77 -10.95
CA LEU A 155 9.23 20.18 -10.95
C LEU A 155 8.58 20.57 -9.61
N GLY A 156 9.23 21.46 -8.87
CA GLY A 156 8.71 22.08 -7.66
C GLY A 156 7.91 23.34 -7.98
N TYR A 157 8.10 24.40 -7.20
CA TYR A 157 7.48 25.69 -7.42
C TYR A 157 7.80 26.30 -8.79
N VAL A 158 6.76 26.75 -9.49
CA VAL A 158 6.88 27.53 -10.72
C VAL A 158 6.16 28.85 -10.54
N SER A 159 6.84 29.92 -10.90
CA SER A 159 6.33 31.29 -10.94
C SER A 159 6.44 31.83 -12.37
N HIS A 160 5.95 33.05 -12.60
CA HIS A 160 6.10 33.73 -13.88
C HIS A 160 7.57 34.05 -14.24
N ASN A 161 8.52 33.95 -13.29
CA ASN A 161 9.92 34.33 -13.47
C ASN A 161 10.95 33.32 -12.96
N GLU A 162 10.53 32.23 -12.32
CA GLU A 162 11.43 31.19 -11.81
C GLU A 162 10.73 29.82 -11.77
N ALA A 163 11.51 28.75 -11.89
CA ALA A 163 11.08 27.38 -11.67
C ALA A 163 12.10 26.66 -10.80
N LYS A 164 11.62 25.87 -9.84
CA LYS A 164 12.45 25.02 -8.98
C LYS A 164 12.44 23.59 -9.50
N PHE A 165 13.61 22.97 -9.59
CA PHE A 165 13.75 21.56 -9.93
C PHE A 165 14.43 20.82 -8.79
N LEU A 166 13.74 19.85 -8.21
CA LEU A 166 14.36 18.87 -7.33
C LEU A 166 15.08 17.84 -8.20
N VAL A 167 16.37 17.67 -7.98
CA VAL A 167 17.21 16.68 -8.66
C VAL A 167 17.67 15.67 -7.63
N ARG A 168 17.53 14.37 -7.93
CA ARG A 168 18.19 13.29 -7.22
C ARG A 168 19.06 12.50 -8.19
N GLU A 169 20.36 12.39 -7.91
CA GLU A 169 21.29 11.57 -8.69
C GLU A 169 22.31 10.89 -7.77
N PRO A 170 22.10 9.60 -7.42
CA PRO A 170 23.05 8.85 -6.59
C PRO A 170 24.30 8.38 -7.35
N ASP A 171 24.23 8.19 -8.67
CA ASP A 171 25.36 7.72 -9.48
C ASP A 171 26.34 8.86 -9.76
N GLN A 172 27.45 8.87 -9.03
CA GLN A 172 28.50 9.89 -9.15
C GLN A 172 29.14 9.93 -10.54
N THR A 173 29.05 8.86 -11.33
CA THR A 173 29.56 8.83 -12.71
C THR A 173 28.70 9.65 -13.68
N LYS A 174 27.49 10.05 -13.26
CA LYS A 174 26.59 10.93 -14.02
C LYS A 174 26.80 12.42 -13.71
N LEU A 175 27.66 12.75 -12.74
CA LEU A 175 27.97 14.14 -12.42
C LEU A 175 29.04 14.70 -13.38
N PRO A 176 28.94 15.98 -13.78
CA PRO A 176 27.89 16.91 -13.39
C PRO A 176 26.56 16.69 -14.13
N VAL A 177 25.45 16.87 -13.42
CA VAL A 177 24.10 16.90 -14.02
C VAL A 177 23.78 18.34 -14.42
N THR A 178 23.75 18.60 -15.72
CA THR A 178 23.35 19.88 -16.29
C THR A 178 21.86 19.87 -16.58
N LEU A 179 21.13 20.91 -16.16
CA LEU A 179 19.74 21.13 -16.51
C LEU A 179 19.64 22.25 -17.54
N GLU A 180 18.92 21.98 -18.63
CA GLU A 180 18.66 22.93 -19.71
C GLU A 180 17.15 23.15 -19.88
N ILE A 181 16.76 24.37 -20.25
CA ILE A 181 15.37 24.74 -20.53
C ILE A 181 15.26 25.47 -21.87
N HIS A 182 14.14 25.32 -22.57
CA HIS A 182 13.84 26.09 -23.77
C HIS A 182 12.34 26.39 -23.88
N VAL A 183 11.98 27.41 -24.67
CA VAL A 183 10.57 27.74 -24.96
C VAL A 183 10.07 26.88 -26.12
N LYS A 184 9.07 26.03 -25.87
CA LYS A 184 8.60 24.99 -26.80
C LYS A 184 8.27 25.48 -28.20
N ASP A 185 7.50 26.56 -28.28
CA ASP A 185 7.04 27.17 -29.54
C ASP A 185 7.73 28.51 -29.80
N ALA A 186 9.06 28.57 -29.62
CA ALA A 186 9.82 29.80 -29.77
C ALA A 186 9.73 30.38 -31.20
N VAL A 187 9.26 31.63 -31.33
CA VAL A 187 9.20 32.36 -32.60
C VAL A 187 10.25 33.47 -32.63
N ALA A 188 11.28 33.31 -33.47
CA ALA A 188 12.28 34.35 -33.70
C ALA A 188 11.66 35.58 -34.43
N PRO A 189 12.08 36.83 -34.13
CA PRO A 189 13.14 37.23 -33.19
C PRO A 189 12.64 37.47 -31.75
N PHE A 190 11.39 37.15 -31.43
CA PHE A 190 10.78 37.50 -30.14
C PHE A 190 11.14 36.51 -29.02
N ASP A 191 11.26 35.23 -29.36
CA ASP A 191 11.71 34.17 -28.46
C ASP A 191 13.11 33.67 -28.86
N ASN A 192 13.85 33.14 -27.87
CA ASN A 192 15.10 32.46 -28.09
C ASN A 192 14.85 30.95 -28.29
N PRO A 193 15.13 30.38 -29.47
CA PRO A 193 14.91 28.94 -29.74
C PRO A 193 16.00 28.04 -29.14
N LEU A 194 17.06 28.60 -28.57
CA LEU A 194 18.18 27.82 -28.02
C LEU A 194 17.84 27.27 -26.63
N TRP A 195 18.38 26.07 -26.35
CA TRP A 195 18.43 25.53 -24.99
C TRP A 195 19.35 26.40 -24.12
N LEU A 196 18.83 26.83 -22.97
CA LEU A 196 19.53 27.65 -22.00
C LEU A 196 19.87 26.80 -20.77
N THR A 197 21.11 26.89 -20.29
CA THR A 197 21.50 26.26 -19.04
C THR A 197 20.76 26.90 -17.87
N GLY A 198 19.93 26.10 -17.19
CA GLY A 198 19.20 26.49 -16.00
C GLY A 198 19.98 26.27 -14.71
N GLY A 199 20.92 25.32 -14.71
CA GLY A 199 21.80 25.04 -13.57
C GLY A 199 22.65 23.79 -13.78
N GLU A 200 23.60 23.57 -12.89
CA GLU A 200 24.48 22.40 -12.88
C GLU A 200 24.64 21.87 -11.46
N VAL A 201 24.60 20.55 -11.31
CA VAL A 201 24.83 19.86 -10.04
C VAL A 201 26.14 19.09 -10.14
N THR A 202 27.14 19.49 -9.36
CA THR A 202 28.49 18.92 -9.41
C THR A 202 28.80 17.99 -8.24
N LEU A 203 28.03 18.08 -7.15
CA LEU A 203 28.25 17.30 -5.92
C LEU A 203 26.90 16.96 -5.27
N LEU A 204 26.73 15.67 -4.97
CA LEU A 204 25.60 15.14 -4.21
C LEU A 204 26.12 14.05 -3.28
N ASP A 205 25.55 13.96 -2.08
CA ASP A 205 25.97 12.99 -1.09
C ASP A 205 24.78 12.38 -0.33
N ASN A 206 25.09 11.39 0.50
CA ASN A 206 24.07 10.67 1.25
C ASN A 206 23.44 11.50 2.39
N SER A 207 24.00 12.65 2.77
CA SER A 207 23.42 13.48 3.83
C SER A 207 22.03 14.00 3.44
N THR A 208 21.80 14.27 2.16
CA THR A 208 20.51 14.73 1.61
C THR A 208 19.75 13.66 0.84
N ASP A 209 20.18 12.39 0.93
CA ASP A 209 19.77 11.30 0.02
C ASP A 209 19.99 11.65 -1.47
N PHE A 210 21.14 12.26 -1.75
CA PHE A 210 21.58 12.70 -3.07
C PHE A 210 20.62 13.69 -3.74
N THR A 211 19.89 14.48 -2.94
CA THR A 211 18.95 15.49 -3.45
C THR A 211 19.52 16.91 -3.39
N THR A 212 19.17 17.72 -4.38
CA THR A 212 19.38 19.17 -4.38
C THR A 212 18.28 19.89 -5.16
N VAL A 213 18.20 21.21 -5.01
CA VAL A 213 17.23 22.06 -5.74
C VAL A 213 17.98 23.04 -6.62
N LEU A 214 17.59 23.09 -7.90
CA LEU A 214 18.04 24.11 -8.84
C LEU A 214 16.95 25.19 -8.98
N ASP A 215 17.36 26.44 -8.80
CA ASP A 215 16.54 27.63 -9.02
C ASP A 215 16.80 28.17 -10.43
N VAL A 216 15.85 27.94 -11.34
CA VAL A 216 16.00 28.25 -12.76
C VAL A 216 15.23 29.52 -13.12
N PRO A 217 15.89 30.60 -13.57
CA PRO A 217 15.22 31.84 -13.93
C PRO A 217 14.46 31.70 -15.27
N LEU A 218 13.19 32.12 -15.29
CA LEU A 218 12.36 32.21 -16.49
C LEU A 218 12.36 33.65 -17.00
N ARG A 219 13.14 33.92 -18.04
CA ARG A 219 13.38 35.27 -18.56
C ARG A 219 12.47 35.58 -19.75
N HIS A 220 11.15 35.54 -19.52
CA HIS A 220 10.18 35.87 -20.56
C HIS A 220 9.08 36.83 -20.04
N PRO A 221 8.72 37.90 -20.77
CA PRO A 221 7.73 38.88 -20.31
C PRO A 221 6.28 38.38 -20.33
N GLN A 222 5.98 37.39 -21.18
CA GLN A 222 4.66 36.76 -21.30
C GLN A 222 4.69 35.33 -20.77
N GLN A 223 3.51 34.77 -20.51
CA GLN A 223 3.36 33.35 -20.21
C GLN A 223 3.91 32.49 -21.35
N ARG A 224 4.65 31.43 -21.02
CA ARG A 224 5.23 30.47 -21.96
C ARG A 224 5.13 29.04 -21.46
N ILE A 225 5.13 28.12 -22.42
CA ILE A 225 5.37 26.69 -22.23
C ILE A 225 6.87 26.45 -22.42
N TYR A 226 7.47 25.77 -21.45
CA TYR A 226 8.88 25.43 -21.44
C TYR A 226 9.05 23.92 -21.51
N GLU A 227 10.01 23.46 -22.29
CA GLU A 227 10.55 22.12 -22.17
C GLU A 227 11.87 22.16 -21.40
N TRP A 228 12.14 21.12 -20.63
CA TRP A 228 13.37 20.97 -19.87
C TRP A 228 13.97 19.60 -20.09
N ARG A 229 15.30 19.52 -19.97
CA ARG A 229 16.05 18.27 -20.04
C ARG A 229 17.29 18.31 -19.18
N THR A 230 17.85 17.14 -18.91
CA THR A 230 19.06 16.98 -18.11
C THR A 230 20.07 16.06 -18.79
N SER A 231 21.35 16.23 -18.47
CA SER A 231 22.44 15.40 -19.05
C SER A 231 22.36 13.92 -18.66
N ASN A 232 21.63 13.58 -17.60
CA ASN A 232 21.36 12.21 -17.15
C ASN A 232 20.00 11.66 -17.63
N ASN A 233 19.49 12.16 -18.77
CA ASN A 233 18.36 11.59 -19.50
C ASN A 233 16.98 11.71 -18.82
N HIS A 234 16.75 12.78 -18.04
CA HIS A 234 15.39 13.20 -17.66
C HIS A 234 14.93 14.40 -18.49
N SER A 235 13.64 14.47 -18.77
CA SER A 235 13.01 15.59 -19.46
C SER A 235 11.55 15.75 -19.05
N GLY A 236 10.95 16.88 -19.43
CA GLY A 236 9.53 17.17 -19.24
C GLY A 236 9.15 18.54 -19.79
N GLU A 237 7.91 18.92 -19.55
CA GLU A 237 7.33 20.17 -20.06
C GLU A 237 6.47 20.84 -18.98
N PHE A 238 6.47 22.17 -18.90
CA PHE A 238 5.57 22.88 -18.02
C PHE A 238 5.15 24.24 -18.55
N THR A 239 3.98 24.68 -18.11
CA THR A 239 3.47 26.01 -18.39
C THR A 239 3.77 26.92 -17.22
N SER A 240 4.50 28.01 -17.45
CA SER A 240 4.65 29.07 -16.45
C SER A 240 3.28 29.68 -16.11
N PRO A 241 2.99 30.04 -14.85
CA PRO A 241 1.78 30.78 -14.52
C PRO A 241 1.83 32.20 -15.09
N PRO A 242 0.66 32.85 -15.31
CA PRO A 242 0.64 34.25 -15.69
C PRO A 242 1.23 35.12 -14.58
N LYS A 243 1.66 36.34 -14.94
CA LYS A 243 2.10 37.32 -13.93
C LYS A 243 0.97 37.62 -12.95
N PRO A 244 1.27 37.90 -11.67
CA PRO A 244 0.26 38.34 -10.71
C PRO A 244 -0.59 39.49 -11.28
N GLY A 245 -1.91 39.32 -11.26
CA GLY A 245 -2.87 40.28 -11.83
C GLY A 245 -3.14 40.14 -13.32
N GLN A 246 -2.53 39.17 -14.01
CA GLN A 246 -2.80 38.86 -15.41
C GLN A 246 -3.57 37.55 -15.57
N LEU A 247 -4.39 37.47 -16.62
CA LEU A 247 -5.14 36.27 -16.98
C LEU A 247 -4.25 35.29 -17.77
N SER A 248 -4.58 33.99 -17.69
CA SER A 248 -3.87 32.95 -18.45
C SER A 248 -4.04 33.12 -19.96
N SER A 249 -2.95 33.03 -20.71
CA SER A 249 -2.92 33.04 -22.17
C SER A 249 -3.21 31.68 -22.80
N TYR A 250 -3.16 30.60 -22.02
CA TYR A 250 -3.27 29.20 -22.51
C TYR A 250 -4.55 28.47 -22.07
N ASN A 251 -5.38 29.08 -21.21
CA ASN A 251 -6.56 28.45 -20.61
C ASN A 251 -7.74 29.42 -20.53
N ASP A 252 -8.01 30.17 -21.61
CA ASP A 252 -9.13 31.14 -21.69
C ASP A 252 -9.23 32.09 -20.48
N GLY A 253 -8.08 32.56 -19.99
CA GLY A 253 -7.98 33.40 -18.82
C GLY A 253 -8.16 32.72 -17.46
N LYS A 254 -8.42 31.40 -17.41
CA LYS A 254 -8.62 30.62 -16.19
C LYS A 254 -7.30 30.17 -15.57
N PHE A 255 -7.34 30.01 -14.24
CA PHE A 255 -6.28 29.42 -13.45
C PHE A 255 -6.76 28.08 -12.88
N THR A 256 -6.24 26.97 -13.41
CA THR A 256 -6.57 25.62 -12.94
C THR A 256 -5.42 25.07 -12.11
N PHE A 257 -5.72 24.52 -10.94
CA PHE A 257 -4.79 23.74 -10.14
C PHE A 257 -5.48 22.49 -9.60
N LEU A 258 -4.69 21.48 -9.24
CA LEU A 258 -5.19 20.26 -8.61
C LEU A 258 -4.94 20.34 -7.11
N SER A 259 -5.82 19.71 -6.33
CA SER A 259 -5.64 19.53 -4.89
C SER A 259 -5.89 18.07 -4.55
N THR A 260 -4.97 17.45 -3.83
CA THR A 260 -5.08 16.06 -3.38
C THR A 260 -4.20 15.81 -2.16
N SER A 261 -4.35 14.64 -1.55
CA SER A 261 -3.57 14.13 -0.42
C SER A 261 -3.63 12.61 -0.46
N CYS A 262 -2.96 11.95 0.50
CA CYS A 262 -3.16 10.54 0.80
C CYS A 262 -2.85 9.59 -0.37
N ILE A 263 -1.56 9.40 -0.67
CA ILE A 263 -1.12 8.38 -1.62
C ILE A 263 -0.72 7.12 -0.86
N LEU A 264 -1.55 6.10 -0.98
CA LEU A 264 -1.18 4.75 -0.56
C LEU A 264 -0.81 3.88 -1.78
N PRO A 265 0.48 3.48 -1.91
CA PRO A 265 0.90 2.64 -3.02
C PRO A 265 0.14 1.30 -3.06
N ARG A 266 -0.19 0.87 -4.27
CA ARG A 266 -0.82 -0.40 -4.62
C ARG A 266 -2.12 -0.66 -3.87
N PHE A 267 -2.87 0.39 -3.59
CA PHE A 267 -4.19 0.30 -3.01
C PHE A 267 -5.26 0.86 -3.98
N PRO A 268 -6.37 0.14 -4.21
CA PRO A 268 -6.65 -1.25 -3.80
C PRO A 268 -5.65 -2.27 -4.35
N TYR A 269 -5.42 -3.36 -3.62
CA TYR A 269 -4.39 -4.35 -3.97
C TYR A 269 -4.73 -5.11 -5.26
N ASN A 270 -3.73 -5.19 -6.14
CA ASN A 270 -3.73 -6.05 -7.31
C ASN A 270 -2.40 -6.82 -7.37
N PRO A 271 -2.41 -8.18 -7.38
CA PRO A 271 -1.19 -8.97 -7.48
C PRO A 271 -0.45 -8.77 -8.80
N LEU A 272 -1.14 -8.33 -9.86
CA LEU A 272 -0.55 -8.11 -11.19
C LEU A 272 0.06 -6.71 -11.36
N ASP A 273 -0.27 -5.77 -10.48
CA ASP A 273 0.31 -4.43 -10.53
C ASP A 273 1.74 -4.45 -9.97
N HIS A 274 2.56 -3.51 -10.45
CA HIS A 274 3.89 -3.29 -9.89
C HIS A 274 3.80 -3.02 -8.37
N PRO A 275 4.72 -3.55 -7.54
CA PRO A 275 4.67 -3.37 -6.07
C PRO A 275 4.62 -1.92 -5.59
N LEU A 276 5.19 -1.00 -6.37
CA LEU A 276 5.20 0.45 -6.10
C LEU A 276 4.14 1.24 -6.88
N SER A 277 3.24 0.57 -7.60
CA SER A 277 2.25 1.24 -8.45
C SER A 277 1.33 2.15 -7.64
N ILE A 278 0.92 3.28 -8.21
CA ILE A 278 -0.05 4.21 -7.62
C ILE A 278 -1.18 4.41 -8.63
N PRO A 279 -2.26 3.59 -8.55
CA PRO A 279 -3.35 3.62 -9.54
C PRO A 279 -3.98 5.01 -9.72
N GLY A 280 -4.09 5.80 -8.65
CA GLY A 280 -4.59 7.17 -8.71
C GLY A 280 -3.79 8.06 -9.66
N LEU A 281 -2.45 7.98 -9.64
CA LEU A 281 -1.59 8.73 -10.55
C LEU A 281 -1.70 8.22 -11.98
N ARG A 282 -1.88 6.91 -12.17
CA ARG A 282 -2.15 6.32 -13.50
C ARG A 282 -3.41 6.89 -14.15
N HIS A 283 -4.47 7.07 -13.35
CA HIS A 283 -5.71 7.68 -13.82
C HIS A 283 -5.53 9.18 -14.07
N LEU A 284 -4.84 9.88 -13.16
CA LEU A 284 -4.55 11.30 -13.32
C LEU A 284 -3.72 11.57 -14.58
N ALA A 285 -2.70 10.76 -14.88
CA ALA A 285 -1.87 10.91 -16.08
C ALA A 285 -2.69 10.97 -17.37
N LYS A 286 -3.80 10.24 -17.44
CA LYS A 286 -4.71 10.24 -18.60
C LYS A 286 -5.53 11.53 -18.71
N LEU A 287 -5.86 12.13 -17.57
CA LEU A 287 -6.69 13.33 -17.50
C LEU A 287 -5.87 14.62 -17.53
N LEU A 288 -4.63 14.58 -17.03
CA LEU A 288 -3.79 15.75 -16.84
C LEU A 288 -3.70 16.66 -18.09
N PRO A 289 -3.53 16.13 -19.32
CA PRO A 289 -3.47 16.96 -20.53
C PRO A 289 -4.75 17.77 -20.79
N SER A 290 -5.92 17.26 -20.40
CA SER A 290 -7.19 17.97 -20.62
C SER A 290 -7.54 18.97 -19.51
N LEU A 291 -6.93 18.82 -18.32
CA LEU A 291 -7.19 19.70 -17.17
C LEU A 291 -6.51 21.07 -17.30
N GLN A 292 -5.42 21.16 -18.09
CA GLN A 292 -4.59 22.36 -18.21
C GLN A 292 -4.17 22.93 -16.84
N ALA A 293 -3.87 22.02 -15.91
CA ALA A 293 -3.48 22.37 -14.55
C ALA A 293 -2.06 22.96 -14.52
N GLN A 294 -1.89 24.06 -13.77
CA GLN A 294 -0.59 24.73 -13.63
C GLN A 294 0.24 24.15 -12.50
N LEU A 295 -0.41 23.64 -11.45
CA LEU A 295 0.23 23.02 -10.30
C LEU A 295 -0.70 22.02 -9.61
N MET A 296 -0.11 21.20 -8.75
CA MET A 296 -0.77 20.40 -7.73
C MET A 296 -0.40 20.89 -6.33
N LEU A 297 -1.41 21.18 -5.53
CA LEU A 297 -1.31 21.26 -4.08
C LEU A 297 -1.48 19.85 -3.52
N PHE A 298 -0.40 19.32 -2.95
CA PHE A 298 -0.38 18.02 -2.31
C PHE A 298 -0.37 18.20 -0.80
N LEU A 299 -1.52 17.98 -0.17
CA LEU A 299 -1.82 18.38 1.21
C LEU A 299 -1.36 17.36 2.27
N GLY A 300 -0.26 16.65 2.00
CA GLY A 300 0.33 15.66 2.91
C GLY A 300 -0.14 14.22 2.69
N ASP A 301 0.38 13.32 3.52
CA ASP A 301 0.28 11.87 3.36
C ASP A 301 0.81 11.38 2.00
N PHE A 302 1.94 11.95 1.58
CA PHE A 302 2.66 11.53 0.38
C PHE A 302 3.29 10.15 0.57
N ILE A 303 3.73 9.89 1.80
CA ILE A 303 4.14 8.57 2.25
C ILE A 303 3.28 8.12 3.42
N TYR A 304 3.13 6.81 3.54
CA TYR A 304 2.64 6.17 4.75
C TYR A 304 3.77 5.34 5.36
N ILE A 305 4.36 5.84 6.44
CA ILE A 305 5.42 5.11 7.15
C ILE A 305 4.86 3.94 7.99
N ASP A 306 3.61 4.04 8.43
CA ASP A 306 2.98 3.16 9.41
C ASP A 306 1.81 2.31 8.90
N VAL A 307 1.25 2.64 7.74
CA VAL A 307 0.22 1.86 7.06
C VAL A 307 0.84 1.01 5.92
N PRO A 308 0.40 -0.25 5.74
CA PRO A 308 -0.44 -1.03 6.66
C PRO A 308 0.32 -1.47 7.91
N LYS A 309 1.66 -1.40 7.91
CA LYS A 309 2.49 -1.72 9.08
C LYS A 309 3.77 -0.90 9.04
N ARG A 310 4.12 -0.28 10.17
CA ARG A 310 5.44 0.32 10.38
C ARG A 310 6.52 -0.76 10.45
N LEU A 311 7.54 -0.66 9.60
CA LEU A 311 8.66 -1.62 9.54
C LEU A 311 9.99 -1.02 9.97
N GLY A 312 10.03 0.28 10.27
CA GLY A 312 11.23 0.99 10.72
C GLY A 312 10.92 2.41 11.18
N MET A 313 11.93 3.10 11.71
CA MET A 313 11.83 4.41 12.35
C MET A 313 13.07 5.30 12.13
N THR A 314 14.04 4.83 11.35
CA THR A 314 15.26 5.59 11.04
C THR A 314 15.03 6.53 9.86
N ALA A 315 15.87 7.55 9.68
CA ALA A 315 15.77 8.45 8.53
C ALA A 315 15.80 7.69 7.19
N GLU A 316 16.56 6.59 7.12
CA GLU A 316 16.60 5.74 5.94
C GLU A 316 15.27 5.03 5.66
N ASP A 317 14.52 4.63 6.70
CA ASP A 317 13.19 4.05 6.53
C ASP A 317 12.20 5.05 5.91
N TYR A 318 12.30 6.32 6.30
CA TYR A 318 11.50 7.40 5.71
C TYR A 318 11.96 7.71 4.28
N ARG A 319 13.27 7.84 4.03
CA ARG A 319 13.84 8.05 2.69
C ARG A 319 13.43 6.96 1.72
N GLN A 320 13.48 5.69 2.13
CA GLN A 320 13.00 4.57 1.33
C GLN A 320 11.54 4.75 0.91
N LYS A 321 10.66 5.21 1.81
CA LYS A 321 9.26 5.46 1.47
C LYS A 321 9.09 6.58 0.45
N TYR A 322 9.86 7.66 0.54
CA TYR A 322 9.88 8.68 -0.51
C TYR A 322 10.33 8.08 -1.85
N ARG A 323 11.46 7.37 -1.86
CA ARG A 323 11.99 6.70 -3.07
C ARG A 323 10.99 5.72 -3.68
N HIS A 324 10.22 4.99 -2.87
CA HIS A 324 9.15 4.12 -3.39
C HIS A 324 8.09 4.87 -4.20
N VAL A 325 7.66 6.06 -3.74
CA VAL A 325 6.67 6.87 -4.46
C VAL A 325 7.28 7.40 -5.76
N TYR A 326 8.51 7.94 -5.69
CA TYR A 326 9.22 8.46 -6.86
C TYR A 326 9.62 7.38 -7.87
N ALA A 327 9.89 6.15 -7.42
CA ALA A 327 10.19 4.98 -8.25
C ALA A 327 8.93 4.30 -8.81
N SER A 328 7.73 4.81 -8.48
CA SER A 328 6.50 4.28 -9.03
C SER A 328 6.49 4.42 -10.56
N PRO A 329 6.11 3.38 -11.32
CA PRO A 329 5.93 3.52 -12.76
C PRO A 329 4.81 4.51 -13.14
N ASP A 330 3.91 4.81 -12.19
CA ASP A 330 2.82 5.76 -12.40
C ASP A 330 3.21 7.21 -12.04
N TRP A 331 4.41 7.45 -11.50
CA TRP A 331 4.87 8.78 -11.07
C TRP A 331 5.26 9.68 -12.24
N ALA A 332 6.20 9.22 -13.07
CA ALA A 332 6.80 10.03 -14.14
C ALA A 332 5.77 10.68 -15.10
N PRO A 333 4.70 9.97 -15.55
CA PRO A 333 3.70 10.55 -16.44
C PRO A 333 2.95 11.77 -15.87
N VAL A 334 2.91 11.95 -14.55
CA VAL A 334 2.28 13.11 -13.90
C VAL A 334 3.34 14.13 -13.49
N ALA A 335 4.40 13.68 -12.83
CA ALA A 335 5.31 14.54 -12.09
C ALA A 335 6.36 15.27 -12.92
N GLN A 336 6.68 14.78 -14.12
CA GLN A 336 7.59 15.47 -15.03
C GLN A 336 6.95 16.72 -15.64
N ASN A 337 5.61 16.77 -15.68
CA ASN A 337 4.85 17.76 -16.44
C ASN A 337 3.96 18.68 -15.60
N LEU A 338 4.01 18.54 -14.28
CA LEU A 338 3.18 19.31 -13.35
C LEU A 338 4.03 19.81 -12.19
N SER A 339 3.83 21.05 -11.79
CA SER A 339 4.46 21.62 -10.59
C SER A 339 3.82 21.02 -9.34
N TRP A 340 4.61 20.54 -8.38
CA TRP A 340 4.11 20.00 -7.11
C TRP A 340 4.52 20.90 -5.93
N ILE A 341 3.51 21.32 -5.17
CA ILE A 341 3.68 22.03 -3.90
C ILE A 341 3.17 21.14 -2.78
N HIS A 342 4.01 20.90 -1.78
CA HIS A 342 3.72 19.92 -0.74
C HIS A 342 3.49 20.58 0.62
N VAL A 343 2.60 19.99 1.41
CA VAL A 343 2.46 20.26 2.85
C VAL A 343 2.86 18.98 3.60
N LEU A 344 3.30 19.13 4.85
CA LEU A 344 3.55 18.01 5.77
C LEU A 344 2.23 17.60 6.43
N ASP A 345 1.96 16.31 6.53
CA ASP A 345 0.88 15.79 7.39
C ASP A 345 1.43 14.68 8.29
N ASP A 346 0.55 14.02 9.04
CA ASP A 346 0.91 13.12 10.12
C ASP A 346 1.53 11.81 9.63
N HIS A 347 1.07 11.19 8.52
CA HIS A 347 1.65 9.91 8.05
C HIS A 347 3.07 10.02 7.48
N GLU A 348 3.57 11.23 7.23
CA GLU A 348 4.99 11.47 7.06
C GLU A 348 5.81 11.22 8.34
N ILE A 349 5.20 11.26 9.53
CA ILE A 349 5.82 11.09 10.85
C ILE A 349 5.28 9.84 11.56
N ALA A 350 4.00 9.90 11.94
CA ALA A 350 3.16 8.86 12.48
C ALA A 350 1.68 9.29 12.46
N ASN A 351 0.77 8.34 12.23
CA ASN A 351 -0.68 8.54 12.34
C ASN A 351 -1.04 9.26 13.66
N ASP A 352 -1.85 10.30 13.57
CA ASP A 352 -2.28 11.20 14.63
C ASP A 352 -1.13 11.86 15.43
N TRP A 353 0.01 12.13 14.78
CA TRP A 353 1.18 12.71 15.46
C TRP A 353 0.89 14.09 16.06
N SER A 354 1.05 14.20 17.38
CA SER A 354 0.88 15.45 18.13
C SER A 354 2.01 15.71 19.14
N ALA A 355 3.08 14.91 19.09
CA ALA A 355 4.17 14.95 20.06
C ALA A 355 5.33 15.90 19.68
N ASN A 356 5.03 16.94 18.89
CA ASN A 356 5.96 17.99 18.48
C ASN A 356 7.29 17.42 17.90
N THR A 357 8.45 17.90 18.34
CA THR A 357 9.78 17.52 17.81
C THR A 357 10.40 16.28 18.47
N THR A 358 9.60 15.46 19.17
CA THR A 358 10.11 14.31 19.94
C THR A 358 10.16 13.02 19.12
N GLY A 359 10.75 11.96 19.69
CA GLY A 359 10.67 10.60 19.13
C GLY A 359 11.20 10.51 17.68
N VAL A 360 10.33 10.09 16.77
CA VAL A 360 10.66 9.85 15.36
C VAL A 360 10.69 11.13 14.50
N TYR A 361 10.34 12.29 15.07
CA TYR A 361 10.17 13.54 14.32
C TYR A 361 11.41 13.92 13.50
N SER A 362 12.60 13.90 14.09
CA SER A 362 13.82 14.29 13.36
C SER A 362 14.12 13.36 12.18
N ALA A 363 13.92 12.06 12.36
CA ALA A 363 14.09 11.05 11.31
C ALA A 363 13.05 11.21 10.18
N ALA A 364 11.83 11.63 10.51
CA ALA A 364 10.73 11.84 9.58
C ALA A 364 10.85 13.13 8.77
N VAL A 365 11.17 14.23 9.45
CA VAL A 365 11.10 15.57 8.88
C VAL A 365 12.35 15.93 8.08
N ASP A 366 13.50 15.31 8.36
CA ASP A 366 14.72 15.47 7.55
C ASP A 366 14.46 15.11 6.06
N PRO A 367 13.97 13.90 5.70
CA PRO A 367 13.62 13.58 4.33
C PRO A 367 12.53 14.48 3.76
N TRP A 368 11.48 14.82 4.52
CA TRP A 368 10.46 15.74 4.05
C TRP A 368 11.05 17.10 3.67
N HIS A 369 12.00 17.62 4.44
CA HIS A 369 12.68 18.87 4.09
C HIS A 369 13.43 18.79 2.77
N HIS A 370 14.16 17.69 2.54
CA HIS A 370 14.95 17.47 1.34
C HIS A 370 14.10 17.25 0.10
N TYR A 371 13.10 16.39 0.18
CA TYR A 371 12.23 16.04 -0.95
C TYR A 371 11.17 17.13 -1.21
N HIS A 372 10.57 17.73 -0.18
CA HIS A 372 9.34 18.50 -0.35
C HIS A 372 9.46 19.97 0.03
N ALA A 373 10.06 20.29 1.19
CA ALA A 373 10.09 21.67 1.67
C ALA A 373 11.01 22.58 0.85
N LYS A 374 12.20 22.11 0.46
CA LYS A 374 13.16 22.93 -0.31
C LYS A 374 12.65 23.34 -1.71
N PRO A 375 11.94 22.47 -2.47
CA PRO A 375 11.39 22.85 -3.77
C PRO A 375 10.08 23.66 -3.71
N ASN A 376 9.49 23.86 -2.54
CA ASN A 376 8.26 24.66 -2.38
C ASN A 376 8.50 26.15 -2.69
N PRO A 377 7.43 26.99 -2.77
CA PRO A 377 7.56 28.41 -3.03
C PRO A 377 8.52 29.06 -2.02
N PRO A 378 9.20 30.17 -2.36
CA PRO A 378 9.95 30.96 -1.39
C PRO A 378 9.01 31.75 -0.48
N ALA A 379 9.56 32.28 0.62
CA ALA A 379 8.78 33.05 1.58
C ALA A 379 8.09 34.24 0.88
N ALA A 380 6.87 34.58 1.30
CA ALA A 380 6.14 35.69 0.73
C ALA A 380 6.92 37.01 0.87
N LEU A 381 6.80 37.89 -0.12
CA LEU A 381 7.36 39.23 -0.04
C LEU A 381 6.63 40.07 1.03
N VAL A 382 7.35 40.99 1.66
CA VAL A 382 6.77 42.04 2.49
C VAL A 382 5.89 42.90 1.58
N ALA A 383 4.70 43.28 2.05
CA ALA A 383 3.80 44.14 1.30
C ALA A 383 4.52 45.44 0.89
N GLY A 384 4.45 45.81 -0.39
CA GLY A 384 5.15 46.98 -0.93
C GLY A 384 6.65 46.80 -1.20
N SER A 385 7.22 45.61 -0.95
CA SER A 385 8.63 45.31 -1.27
C SER A 385 8.75 44.38 -2.47
N SER A 386 9.73 44.67 -3.33
CA SER A 386 10.14 43.80 -4.43
C SER A 386 11.31 42.86 -4.07
N ARG A 387 11.88 43.00 -2.86
CA ARG A 387 13.09 42.27 -2.43
C ARG A 387 13.00 41.69 -1.02
N ALA A 388 12.36 42.38 -0.08
CA ALA A 388 12.28 41.94 1.31
C ALA A 388 11.26 40.80 1.44
N ARG A 389 11.70 39.70 2.06
CA ARG A 389 10.88 38.53 2.36
C ARG A 389 10.36 38.64 3.79
N ARG A 390 9.14 38.15 4.05
CA ARG A 390 8.54 38.18 5.38
C ARG A 390 9.32 37.26 6.32
N LEU A 391 9.92 37.85 7.35
CA LEU A 391 10.56 37.11 8.44
C LEU A 391 9.49 36.37 9.26
N GLY A 392 9.72 35.08 9.52
CA GLY A 392 8.77 34.26 10.30
C GLY A 392 7.50 33.85 9.55
N ALA A 393 7.40 34.11 8.24
CA ALA A 393 6.37 33.48 7.43
C ALA A 393 6.67 31.98 7.32
N THR A 394 5.87 31.16 7.99
CA THR A 394 5.88 29.71 7.81
C THR A 394 4.92 29.36 6.68
N TYR A 395 5.22 28.28 5.95
CA TYR A 395 4.24 27.64 5.04
C TYR A 395 3.14 26.98 5.85
#